data_AF-A0A2V5N7Z9-F1
#
_entry.id   AF-A0A2V5N7Z9-F1
#
_cell.length_a   1.000
_cell.length_b   1.000
_cell.length_c   1.000
_cell.angle_alpha   90.00
_cell.angle_beta   90.00
_cell.angle_gamma   90.00
#
_symmetry.space_group_name_H-M   'P 1'
#
loop_
_entity.id
_entity.type
_entity.pdbx_description
1 polymer ?
#
loop_
_entity_poly.entity_id
_entity_poly.type
_entity_poly.pdbx_seq_one_letter_code
_entity_poly.pdbx_strand_id
1 'polypeptide(L)' 'MLVQPDEDPKTRTNKIKTARLADRMGIMVTALYDKLIGCGYLELKNGRRTLTEKGREMGGELEPGKETSFLWPPDLTV' A
#
# COMPACT_ATOMS: atom_id res chain seq x y z
N MET A 1 21.57 -8.66 3.56
CA MET A 1 21.38 -8.52 2.10
C MET A 1 19.89 -8.30 1.87
N LEU A 2 19.48 -7.07 1.59
CA LEU A 2 18.21 -6.75 0.93
C LEU A 2 18.48 -5.44 0.18
N VAL A 3 19.11 -5.60 -0.98
CA VAL A 3 19.03 -4.67 -2.09
C VAL A 3 17.56 -4.34 -2.31
N GLN A 4 17.19 -3.08 -2.57
CA GLN A 4 16.27 -2.71 -3.66
C GLN A 4 16.36 -1.19 -3.90
N PRO A 5 17.21 -0.73 -4.84
CA PRO A 5 16.99 0.52 -5.53
C PRO A 5 15.98 0.26 -6.66
N ASP A 6 14.71 0.58 -6.43
CA ASP A 6 13.66 0.52 -7.46
C ASP A 6 12.97 1.88 -7.49
N GLU A 7 13.74 2.90 -7.90
CA GLU A 7 13.19 4.14 -8.44
C GLU A 7 12.83 3.85 -9.91
N ASP A 8 11.60 3.41 -10.17
CA ASP A 8 11.04 3.45 -11.51
C ASP A 8 10.92 4.92 -11.95
N PRO A 9 11.65 5.38 -13.00
CA PRO A 9 11.73 6.80 -13.35
C PRO A 9 10.51 7.32 -14.12
N LYS A 10 9.32 6.74 -13.90
CA LYS A 10 8.07 7.15 -14.55
C LYS A 10 6.94 7.25 -13.55
N THR A 11 7.02 8.26 -12.69
CA THR A 11 5.93 9.20 -12.32
C THR A 11 6.28 9.84 -10.98
N ARG A 12 6.02 11.13 -10.87
CA ARG A 12 6.30 11.98 -9.69
C ARG A 12 5.36 11.67 -8.53
N THR A 13 5.32 10.43 -8.07
CA THR A 13 4.59 10.06 -6.86
C THR A 13 5.52 9.22 -6.02
N ASN A 14 6.08 9.83 -4.98
CA ASN A 14 6.86 9.17 -3.94
C ASN A 14 5.93 8.22 -3.17
N LYS A 15 5.47 7.13 -3.80
CA LYS A 15 4.55 6.13 -3.24
C LYS A 15 5.19 4.77 -3.40
N ILE A 16 5.11 3.97 -2.35
CA ILE A 16 5.70 2.64 -2.24
C ILE A 16 4.61 1.59 -2.12
N LYS A 17 4.90 0.36 -2.54
CA LYS A 17 3.97 -0.76 -2.39
C LYS A 17 3.73 -1.07 -0.91
N THR A 18 2.55 -1.57 -0.58
CA THR A 18 2.19 -2.00 0.79
C THR A 18 3.24 -2.95 1.39
N ALA A 19 3.82 -3.85 0.59
CA ALA A 19 4.90 -4.73 1.05
C ALA A 19 6.15 -3.96 1.52
N ARG A 20 6.51 -2.85 0.85
CA ARG A 20 7.63 -2.00 1.25
C ARG A 20 7.32 -1.10 2.42
N LEU A 21 6.07 -0.66 2.54
CA LEU A 21 5.63 0.07 3.72
C LEU A 21 5.69 -0.82 4.97
N ALA A 22 5.27 -2.08 4.84
CA ALA A 22 5.35 -3.06 5.93
C ALA A 22 6.80 -3.36 6.33
N ASP A 23 7.68 -3.55 5.34
CA ASP A 23 9.12 -3.72 5.57
C ASP A 23 9.74 -2.53 6.31
N ARG A 24 9.39 -1.29 5.92
CA ARG A 24 9.80 -0.06 6.64
C ARG A 24 9.30 -0.01 8.08
N MET A 25 8.07 -0.45 8.32
CA MET A 25 7.49 -0.52 9.66
C MET A 25 8.02 -1.70 10.49
N GLY A 26 8.76 -2.64 9.88
CA GLY A 26 9.19 -3.87 10.53
C GLY A 26 8.03 -4.82 10.89
N ILE A 27 6.90 -4.73 10.17
CA ILE A 27 5.73 -5.58 10.39
C ILE A 27 5.47 -6.47 9.18
N MET A 28 4.71 -7.55 9.39
CA MET A 28 4.28 -8.39 8.28
C MET A 28 3.33 -7.63 7.36
N VAL A 29 3.51 -7.78 6.04
CA VAL A 29 2.62 -7.17 5.03
C VAL A 29 1.16 -7.57 5.22
N THR A 30 0.90 -8.79 5.66
CA THR A 30 -0.45 -9.27 6.00
C THR A 30 -1.05 -8.51 7.17
N ALA A 31 -0.27 -8.23 8.21
CA ALA A 31 -0.69 -7.42 9.35
C ALA A 31 -0.93 -5.96 8.97
N LEU A 32 -0.13 -5.41 8.05
CA LEU A 32 -0.37 -4.08 7.51
C LEU A 32 -1.68 -4.04 6.70
N TYR A 33 -1.96 -5.05 5.87
CA TYR A 33 -3.25 -5.14 5.17
C TYR A 33 -4.42 -5.20 6.14
N ASP A 34 -4.30 -5.97 7.22
CA ASP A 34 -5.34 -6.05 8.25
C ASP A 34 -5.57 -4.70 8.94
N LYS A 35 -4.48 -3.99 9.30
CA LYS A 35 -4.54 -2.60 9.80
C LYS A 35 -5.22 -1.65 8.82
N LEU A 36 -4.84 -1.69 7.54
CA LEU A 36 -5.45 -0.86 6.50
C LEU A 36 -6.95 -1.15 6.34
N ILE A 37 -7.36 -2.41 6.46
CA ILE A 37 -8.77 -2.82 6.45
C ILE A 37 -9.49 -2.32 7.72
N GLY A 38 -8.87 -2.50 8.90
CA GLY A 38 -9.40 -2.06 10.19
C GLY A 38 -9.55 -0.54 10.31
N CYS A 39 -8.63 0.22 9.70
CA CYS A 39 -8.72 1.68 9.56
C CYS A 39 -9.77 2.13 8.53
N GLY A 40 -10.31 1.20 7.74
CA GLY A 40 -11.26 1.49 6.66
C GLY A 40 -10.61 2.11 5.43
N TYR A 41 -9.29 1.96 5.26
CA TYR A 41 -8.54 2.42 4.08
C TYR A 41 -8.61 1.41 2.93
N LEU A 42 -8.73 0.13 3.28
CA LEU A 42 -9.03 -0.96 2.37
C LEU A 42 -10.34 -1.61 2.78
N GLU A 43 -11.07 -2.15 1.82
CA GLU A 43 -12.27 -2.93 2.05
C GLU A 43 -12.10 -4.31 1.43
N LEU A 44 -12.38 -5.36 2.19
CA LEU A 44 -12.39 -6.71 1.68
C LEU A 44 -13.77 -7.02 1.10
N LYS A 45 -13.91 -6.92 -0.22
CA LYS A 45 -15.16 -7.15 -0.94
C LYS A 45 -15.02 -8.37 -1.84
N ASN A 46 -15.87 -9.38 -1.64
CA ASN A 46 -15.82 -10.66 -2.37
C ASN A 46 -14.43 -11.34 -2.33
N GLY A 47 -13.73 -11.28 -1.19
CA GLY A 47 -12.38 -11.83 -1.05
C GLY A 47 -11.28 -11.04 -1.75
N ARG A 48 -11.63 -9.93 -2.43
CA ARG A 48 -10.68 -9.00 -3.04
C ARG A 48 -10.60 -7.73 -2.21
N ARG A 49 -9.38 -7.29 -1.93
CA ARG A 49 -9.14 -6.00 -1.27
C ARG A 49 -9.38 -4.91 -2.30
N THR A 50 -10.06 -3.85 -1.90
CA THR A 50 -10.35 -2.70 -2.75
C THR A 50 -10.01 -1.45 -1.98
N LEU A 51 -9.46 -0.44 -2.66
CA LEU A 51 -9.13 0.84 -2.04
C LEU A 51 -10.43 1.61 -1.77
N THR A 52 -10.66 2.03 -0.53
CA THR A 52 -11.81 2.86 -0.18
C THR A 52 -11.52 4.33 -0.49
N GLU A 53 -12.55 5.17 -0.41
CA GLU A 53 -12.39 6.61 -0.52
C GLU A 53 -11.40 7.14 0.53
N LYS A 54 -11.54 6.72 1.80
CA LYS A 54 -10.59 7.05 2.87
C LYS A 54 -9.15 6.65 2.56
N GLY A 55 -8.95 5.44 2.02
CA GLY A 55 -7.62 4.99 1.61
C GLY A 55 -7.02 5.90 0.53
N ARG A 56 -7.84 6.34 -0.42
CA ARG A 56 -7.45 7.30 -1.46
C ARG A 56 -7.13 8.68 -0.88
N GLU A 57 -7.91 9.18 0.08
CA GLU A 57 -7.66 10.45 0.78
C GLU A 57 -6.32 10.43 1.54
N MET A 58 -5.97 9.29 2.13
CA MET A 58 -4.66 9.07 2.77
C MET A 58 -3.50 8.93 1.77
N GLY A 59 -3.76 9.13 0.48
CA GLY A 59 -2.76 9.05 -0.60
C GLY A 59 -2.57 7.65 -1.17
N GLY A 60 -3.39 6.68 -0.76
CA GLY A 60 -3.41 5.33 -1.32
C GLY A 60 -3.83 5.32 -2.79
N GLU A 61 -3.22 4.45 -3.57
CA GLU A 61 -3.55 4.21 -4.96
C GLU A 61 -3.53 2.71 -5.28
N LEU A 62 -4.38 2.29 -6.21
CA LEU A 62 -4.32 0.96 -6.79
C LEU A 62 -3.21 0.94 -7.84
N GLU A 63 -2.32 -0.07 -7.79
CA GLU A 63 -1.29 -0.23 -8.80
C GLU A 63 -1.93 -0.55 -10.17
N PRO A 64 -1.75 0.31 -11.19
CA PRO A 64 -2.33 0.05 -12.50
C PRO A 64 -1.67 -1.20 -13.11
N GLY A 65 -2.49 -2.19 -13.49
CA GLY A 65 -2.03 -3.45 -14.08
C GLY A 65 -1.82 -4.60 -13.08
N LYS A 66 -1.89 -4.35 -11.75
CA LYS A 66 -1.96 -5.41 -10.74
C LYS A 66 -3.10 -5.16 -9.76
N GLU A 67 -4.20 -5.90 -9.93
CA GLU A 67 -5.41 -5.78 -9.10
C GLU A 67 -5.23 -6.13 -7.61
N THR A 68 -4.03 -6.56 -7.20
CA THR A 68 -3.74 -7.00 -5.82
C THR A 68 -2.66 -6.19 -5.11
N SER A 69 -2.12 -5.15 -5.75
CA SER A 69 -1.06 -4.30 -5.17
C SER A 69 -1.58 -2.89 -4.93
N PHE A 70 -1.34 -2.36 -3.72
CA PHE A 70 -1.67 -0.97 -3.37
C PHE A 70 -0.40 -0.18 -3.10
N LEU A 71 -0.38 1.03 -3.62
CA LEU A 71 0.66 2.04 -3.46
C LEU A 71 0.22 3.01 -2.37
N TRP A 72 1.15 3.38 -1.49
CA TRP A 72 0.92 4.26 -0.35
C TRP A 72 2.08 5.25 -0.23
N PRO A 73 1.85 6.44 0.34
CA PRO A 73 2.96 7.31 0.67
C PRO A 73 3.88 6.62 1.70
N PRO A 74 5.21 6.77 1.58
CA PRO A 74 6.17 6.15 2.48
C PRO A 74 6.10 6.70 3.91
N ASP A 75 5.46 7.85 4.09
CA ASP A 75 5.17 8.49 5.38
C ASP A 75 3.80 8.07 5.96
N LEU A 76 3.04 7.21 5.28
CA LEU A 76 1.77 6.70 5.80
C LEU A 76 2.00 5.90 7.09
N THR A 77 1.25 6.23 8.13
CA THR A 77 1.31 5.54 9.43
C THR A 77 -0.09 5.11 9.87
N VAL A 78 -0.24 3.85 10.31
CA VAL A 78 -1.52 3.21 10.71
C VAL A 78 -1.38 2.26 11.90
#